data_AF-A0A2V8PTR2-F1
#
_entry.id   AF-A0A2V8PTR2-F1
#
_cell.length_a   1.000
_cell.length_b   1.000
_cell.length_c   1.000
_cell.angle_alpha   90.00
_cell.angle_beta   90.00
_cell.angle_gamma   90.00
#
_symmetry.space_group_name_H-M   'P 1'
#
loop_
_entity.id
_entity.type
_entity.pdbx_description
1 polymer ?
#
loop_
_entity_poly.entity_id
_entity_poly.type
_entity_poly.pdbx_seq_one_letter_code
_entity_poly.pdbx_strand_id
1 'polypeptide(L)'
;MRAATKTAKPSPRIGDEAVKAKTGQTWNEWFKILDAAGGKTMNHQQLVARLNRQHGIGPWWQQMIAVTYEQVRGLRQKHEKP
;
A
#
# COMPACT_ATOMS: atom_id res chain seq x y z
N MET A 1 22.78 26.19 12.43
CA MET A 1 21.48 26.70 11.95
C MET A 1 20.51 25.53 11.81
N ARG A 2 19.30 25.62 12.35
CA ARG A 2 18.21 24.63 12.20
C ARG A 2 17.25 25.06 11.07
N ALA A 3 16.49 24.07 10.57
CA ALA A 3 15.33 24.08 9.64
C ALA A 3 15.69 23.92 8.15
N ALA A 4 15.02 23.06 7.36
CA ALA A 4 13.56 22.88 7.29
C ALA A 4 13.06 21.42 7.14
N THR A 5 11.92 21.17 7.78
CA THR A 5 11.02 20.03 7.65
C THR A 5 10.18 20.11 6.37
N LYS A 6 10.13 19.02 5.60
CA LYS A 6 9.05 18.70 4.65
C LYS A 6 8.75 17.22 4.85
N THR A 7 7.66 16.89 5.53
CA THR A 7 7.19 15.50 5.67
C THR A 7 6.71 15.03 4.29
N ALA A 8 7.65 14.54 3.48
CA ALA A 8 7.34 13.80 2.28
C ALA A 8 6.54 12.57 2.70
N LYS A 9 5.36 12.38 2.09
CA LYS A 9 4.57 11.14 2.24
C LYS A 9 5.53 9.95 2.13
N PRO A 10 5.43 8.92 2.99
CA PRO A 10 6.34 7.78 2.91
C PRO A 10 6.18 7.13 1.53
N SER A 11 7.14 7.37 0.65
CA SER A 11 7.24 6.63 -0.60
C SER A 11 7.56 5.19 -0.23
N PRO A 12 6.85 4.19 -0.77
CA PRO A 12 7.26 2.81 -0.63
C PRO A 12 8.73 2.68 -1.04
N ARG A 13 9.51 1.93 -0.25
CA ARG A 13 10.95 1.70 -0.52
C ARG A 13 11.22 1.03 -1.88
N ILE A 14 10.17 0.47 -2.48
CA ILE A 14 10.17 -0.23 -3.76
C ILE A 14 9.54 0.71 -4.80
N GLY A 15 10.22 0.91 -5.94
CA GLY A 15 9.72 1.75 -7.03
C GLY A 15 8.54 1.14 -7.80
N ASP A 16 7.80 2.00 -8.50
CA ASP A 16 6.61 1.61 -9.29
C ASP A 16 6.90 0.51 -10.34
N GLU A 17 8.06 0.56 -10.99
CA GLU A 17 8.46 -0.44 -12.00
C GLU A 17 8.56 -1.85 -11.41
N ALA A 18 9.16 -1.98 -10.22
CA ALA A 18 9.33 -3.27 -9.56
C ALA A 18 7.98 -3.86 -9.13
N VAL A 19 7.05 -3.01 -8.67
CA VAL A 19 5.70 -3.44 -8.31
C VAL A 19 4.93 -3.86 -9.54
N LYS A 20 4.99 -3.07 -10.61
CA LYS A 20 4.33 -3.39 -11.88
C LYS A 20 4.86 -4.71 -12.46
N ALA A 21 6.17 -4.93 -12.42
CA ALA A 21 6.78 -6.16 -12.93
C ALA A 21 6.34 -7.42 -12.15
N LYS A 22 5.99 -7.29 -10.86
CA LYS A 22 5.62 -8.44 -10.02
C LYS A 22 4.12 -8.61 -9.79
N THR A 23 3.35 -7.55 -9.96
CA THR A 23 1.91 -7.53 -9.61
C THR A 23 1.02 -7.06 -10.76
N GLY A 24 1.62 -6.62 -11.87
CA GLY A 24 0.93 -6.11 -13.05
C GLY A 24 0.52 -4.64 -12.95
N GLN A 25 0.64 -4.01 -11.79
CA GLN A 25 0.19 -2.63 -11.54
C GLN A 25 1.20 -1.83 -10.71
N THR A 26 1.22 -0.53 -10.91
CA THR A 26 1.98 0.45 -10.13
C THR A 26 1.34 0.73 -8.77
N TRP A 27 2.04 1.44 -7.87
CA TRP A 27 1.49 1.81 -6.57
C TRP A 27 0.22 2.64 -6.69
N ASN A 28 0.22 3.63 -7.59
CA ASN A 28 -0.93 4.50 -7.79
C ASN A 28 -2.16 3.74 -8.32
N GLU A 29 -1.95 2.76 -9.20
CA GLU A 29 -3.03 1.90 -9.70
C GLU A 29 -3.59 1.03 -8.57
N TRP A 30 -2.72 0.39 -7.78
CA TRP A 30 -3.14 -0.38 -6.61
C TRP A 30 -3.96 0.44 -5.61
N PHE A 31 -3.50 1.65 -5.30
CA PHE A 31 -4.21 2.53 -4.39
C PHE A 31 -5.57 2.93 -4.93
N LYS A 32 -5.70 3.19 -6.24
CA LYS A 32 -6.99 3.47 -6.88
C LYS A 32 -7.92 2.26 -6.81
N ILE A 33 -7.43 1.05 -7.04
CA ILE A 33 -8.24 -0.18 -6.94
C ILE A 33 -8.73 -0.38 -5.51
N LEU A 34 -7.86 -0.22 -4.53
CA LEU A 34 -8.23 -0.36 -3.12
C LEU A 34 -9.18 0.74 -2.67
N ASP A 35 -8.95 2.00 -3.04
CA ASP A 35 -9.88 3.09 -2.75
C ASP A 35 -11.27 2.84 -3.37
N ALA A 36 -11.32 2.44 -4.64
CA ALA A 36 -12.57 2.13 -5.35
C ALA A 36 -13.30 0.92 -4.73
N ALA A 37 -12.56 0.00 -4.11
CA ALA A 37 -13.11 -1.13 -3.37
C ALA A 37 -13.57 -0.76 -1.94
N GLY A 38 -13.46 0.50 -1.52
CA GLY A 38 -13.77 0.90 -0.14
C GLY A 38 -12.67 0.58 0.86
N GLY A 39 -11.41 0.44 0.42
CA GLY A 39 -10.27 0.04 1.25
C GLY A 39 -10.02 0.93 2.47
N LYS A 40 -10.54 2.16 2.50
CA LYS A 40 -10.47 3.05 3.66
C LYS A 40 -11.24 2.55 4.88
N THR A 41 -12.25 1.70 4.68
CA THR A 41 -13.05 1.09 5.75
C THR A 41 -12.70 -0.38 5.97
N MET A 42 -11.73 -0.91 5.21
CA MET A 42 -11.29 -2.29 5.31
C MET A 42 -10.18 -2.43 6.35
N ASN A 43 -10.21 -3.54 7.09
CA ASN A 43 -9.07 -3.95 7.92
C ASN A 43 -7.97 -4.60 7.05
N HIS A 44 -6.80 -4.81 7.64
CA HIS A 44 -5.64 -5.38 6.96
C HIS A 44 -5.97 -6.71 6.23
N GLN A 45 -6.69 -7.62 6.89
CA GLN A 45 -7.05 -8.92 6.31
C GLN A 45 -7.99 -8.78 5.11
N GLN A 46 -8.92 -7.83 5.15
CA GLN A 46 -9.83 -7.53 4.05
C GLN A 46 -9.08 -6.93 2.85
N LEU A 47 -8.08 -6.07 3.09
CA LEU A 47 -7.19 -5.56 2.03
C LEU A 47 -6.41 -6.69 1.37
N VAL A 48 -5.77 -7.57 2.16
CA VAL A 48 -5.03 -8.73 1.63
C VAL A 48 -5.96 -9.67 0.86
N ALA A 49 -7.15 -9.97 1.39
CA ALA A 49 -8.14 -10.80 0.71
C ALA A 49 -8.62 -10.19 -0.61
N ARG A 50 -8.76 -8.85 -0.67
CA ARG A 50 -9.11 -8.13 -1.89
C ARG A 50 -8.03 -8.27 -2.96
N LEU A 51 -6.76 -8.17 -2.56
CA LEU A 51 -5.60 -8.35 -3.44
C LEU A 51 -5.46 -9.80 -3.90
N ASN A 52 -5.77 -10.77 -3.04
CA ASN A 52 -5.71 -12.20 -3.39
C ASN A 52 -6.74 -12.59 -4.46
N ARG A 53 -7.87 -11.88 -4.55
CA ARG A 53 -8.84 -12.08 -5.65
C ARG A 53 -8.29 -11.63 -7.01
N GLN A 54 -7.27 -10.77 -7.04
CA GLN A 54 -6.52 -10.49 -8.26
C GLN A 54 -5.48 -11.59 -8.46
N HIS A 55 -5.82 -12.55 -9.32
CA HIS A 55 -4.94 -13.63 -9.72
C HIS A 55 -3.57 -13.07 -10.17
N GLY A 56 -2.48 -13.59 -9.59
CA GLY A 56 -1.11 -13.29 -10.02
C GLY A 56 -0.24 -12.51 -9.03
N ILE A 57 -0.78 -12.06 -7.89
CA ILE A 57 0.01 -11.40 -6.84
C ILE A 57 0.48 -12.41 -5.81
N GLY A 58 1.80 -12.53 -5.62
CA GLY A 58 2.35 -13.39 -4.56
C GLY A 58 1.97 -12.94 -3.15
N PRO A 59 1.83 -13.84 -2.16
CA PRO A 59 1.35 -13.53 -0.80
C PRO A 59 2.12 -12.40 -0.10
N TRP A 60 3.43 -12.33 -0.30
CA TRP A 60 4.28 -11.27 0.24
C TRP A 60 3.93 -9.88 -0.35
N TRP A 61 3.67 -9.81 -1.66
CA TRP A 61 3.26 -8.56 -2.32
C TRP A 61 1.89 -8.09 -1.84
N GLN A 62 0.97 -9.01 -1.56
CA GLN A 62 -0.34 -8.67 -1.02
C GLN A 62 -0.21 -7.94 0.33
N GLN A 63 0.63 -8.45 1.24
CA GLN A 63 0.90 -7.78 2.52
C GLN A 63 1.60 -6.43 2.32
N MET A 64 2.62 -6.36 1.47
CA MET A 64 3.35 -5.13 1.19
C MET A 64 2.43 -4.04 0.63
N ILE A 65 1.51 -4.40 -0.27
CA ILE A 65 0.54 -3.47 -0.83
C ILE A 65 -0.44 -2.99 0.25
N ALA A 66 -1.00 -3.91 1.05
CA ALA A 66 -1.91 -3.57 2.14
C ALA A 66 -1.26 -2.63 3.17
N VAL A 67 -0.05 -2.95 3.65
CA VAL A 67 0.70 -2.13 4.61
C VAL A 67 0.99 -0.74 4.05
N THR A 68 1.47 -0.67 2.81
CA THR A 68 1.82 0.62 2.19
C THR A 68 0.56 1.47 1.99
N TYR A 69 -0.55 0.86 1.55
CA TYR A 69 -1.83 1.54 1.40
C TYR A 69 -2.32 2.13 2.72
N GLU A 70 -2.28 1.35 3.81
CA GLU A 70 -2.65 1.81 5.16
C GLU A 70 -1.80 3.00 5.61
N GLN A 71 -0.47 2.92 5.41
CA GLN A 71 0.47 4.00 5.76
C GLN A 71 0.18 5.29 4.96
N VAL A 72 -0.01 5.17 3.64
CA VAL A 72 -0.24 6.32 2.75
C VAL A 72 -1.60 6.97 2.99
N ARG A 73 -2.62 6.20 3.38
CA ARG A 73 -3.96 6.70 3.71
C ARG A 73 -4.09 7.18 5.15
N GLY A 74 -3.04 7.06 5.96
CA GLY A 74 -3.06 7.45 7.37
C GLY A 74 -3.95 6.56 8.23
N LEU A 75 -4.27 5.35 7.76
CA LEU A 75 -5.06 4.36 8.50
C LEU A 75 -4.24 3.68 9.61
N ARG A 76 -2.92 3.82 9.59
CA ARG A 76 -2.00 3.39 10.66
C ARG A 76 -1.02 4.50 11.02
N GLN A 77 -0.76 4.66 12.32
CA GLN A 77 0.41 5.43 12.78
C GLN A 77 1.69 4.61 12.63
N LYS A 78 2.83 5.28 12.49
CA LYS A 78 4.14 4.70 12.11
C LYS A 78 4.73 3.64 13.06
N HIS A 79 4.01 3.19 14.09
CA HIS A 79 4.48 2.22 15.11
C HIS A 79 3.44 1.19 15.56
N GLU A 80 2.29 1.09 14.88
CA GLU A 80 1.27 0.11 15.24
C GLU A 80 1.60 -1.27 14.63
N LYS A 81 1.71 -2.30 15.48
CA LYS A 81 2.02 -3.66 15.04
C LYS A 81 0.78 -4.29 14.38
N PRO A 82 0.97 -5.14 13.34
CA PRO A 82 -0.13 -5.83 12.68
C PRO A 82 -0.77 -6.92 13.53
#